data_AF-A0A2A4GH86-F1
#
_entry.id   AF-A0A2A4GH86-F1
#
_cell.length_a   1.000
_cell.length_b   1.000
_cell.length_c   1.000
_cell.angle_alpha   90.00
_cell.angle_beta   90.00
_cell.angle_gamma   90.00
#
_symmetry.space_group_name_H-M   'P 1'
#
loop_
_entity.id
_entity.type
_entity.pdbx_description
1 polymer ?
#
loop_
_entity_poly.entity_id
_entity_poly.type
_entity_poly.pdbx_seq_one_letter_code
_entity_poly.pdbx_strand_id
1 'polypeptide(L)' 'MIQFLEHLAKEQGLRLLTLESTLNAAPFYRACGFVGDEVSTYHSPKGIRLDCVPMEKLL' A
#
# COMPACT_ATOMS: atom_id res chain seq x y z
N MET A 1 12.93 -3.12 -3.82
CA MET A 1 12.19 -1.84 -3.75
C MET A 1 11.48 -1.67 -2.41
N ILE A 2 10.49 -2.49 -2.05
CA ILE A 2 9.71 -2.31 -0.79
C ILE A 2 10.59 -2.36 0.46
N GLN A 3 11.50 -3.33 0.58
CA GLN A 3 12.43 -3.41 1.71
C GLN A 3 13.29 -2.15 1.90
N PHE A 4 13.68 -1.49 0.80
CA PHE A 4 14.44 -0.24 0.88
C PHE A 4 13.59 0.91 1.44
N LEU A 5 12.32 1.01 1.01
CA LEU A 5 11.39 2.02 1.53
C LEU A 5 11.05 1.76 3.00
N GLU A 6 10.89 0.50 3.41
CA GLU A 6 10.68 0.13 4.81
C GLU A 6 11.88 0.51 5.68
N HIS A 7 13.10 0.26 5.19
CA HIS A 7 14.30 0.67 5.90
C HIS A 7 14.36 2.18 6.09
N LEU A 8 14.15 2.95 5.01
CA LEU A 8 14.12 4.42 5.07
C LEU A 8 13.03 4.92 6.03
N ALA A 9 11.85 4.32 6.01
CA ALA A 9 10.76 4.69 6.89
C ALA A 9 11.10 4.44 8.37
N LYS A 10 11.77 3.32 8.69
CA LYS A 10 12.27 3.02 10.04
C LYS A 10 13.34 4.01 10.50
N GLU A 11 14.27 4.38 9.63
CA GLU A 11 15.30 5.39 9.94
C GLU A 11 14.69 6.76 10.27
N GLN A 12 13.56 7.09 9.65
CA GLN A 12 12.79 8.31 9.93
C GLN A 12 11.80 8.17 11.11
N GLY A 13 11.79 7.02 11.80
CA GLY A 13 10.92 6.77 12.95
C GLY A 13 9.44 6.55 12.61
N LEU A 14 9.11 6.28 11.34
CA LEU A 14 7.76 5.92 10.93
C LEU A 14 7.41 4.52 11.43
N ARG A 15 6.15 4.34 11.83
CA ARG A 15 5.62 3.08 12.40
C ARG A 15 4.61 2.39 11.51
N LEU A 16 4.14 3.08 10.46
CA LEU A 16 3.07 2.64 9.60
C LEU A 16 3.38 3.06 8.17
N LEU A 17 3.29 2.11 7.26
CA LEU A 17 3.19 2.36 5.82
C LEU A 17 1.78 2.10 5.35
N THR A 18 1.32 2.92 4.41
CA THR A 18 0.02 2.77 3.75
C THR A 18 0.20 2.86 2.24
N LEU A 19 -0.67 2.17 1.50
CA LEU A 19 -0.73 2.22 0.05
C LEU A 19 -2.12 1.88 -0.47
N GLU A 20 -2.38 2.25 -1.72
CA GLU A 20 -3.55 1.79 -2.47
C GLU A 20 -3.06 0.86 -3.59
N SER A 21 -3.19 -0.44 -3.38
CA SER A 21 -2.75 -1.44 -4.35
C SER A 21 -3.75 -1.55 -5.48
N THR A 22 -3.29 -1.69 -6.72
CA THR A 22 -4.16 -2.22 -7.79
C THR A 22 -4.62 -3.63 -7.43
N LEU A 23 -5.77 -4.06 -7.95
CA LEU A 23 -6.35 -5.38 -7.61
C LEU A 23 -5.39 -6.55 -7.88
N ASN A 24 -4.66 -6.51 -8.99
CA ASN A 24 -3.71 -7.55 -9.38
C ASN A 24 -2.41 -7.54 -8.56
N ALA A 25 -2.06 -6.43 -7.91
CA ALA A 25 -0.85 -6.31 -7.09
C ALA A 25 -1.10 -6.62 -5.60
N ALA A 26 -2.36 -6.69 -5.16
CA ALA A 26 -2.68 -6.94 -3.75
C ALA A 26 -2.03 -8.23 -3.20
N PRO A 27 -1.97 -9.36 -3.94
CA PRO A 27 -1.26 -10.56 -3.47
C PRO A 27 0.24 -10.33 -3.24
N PHE A 28 0.89 -9.49 -4.08
CA PHE A 28 2.30 -9.15 -3.92
C PHE A 28 2.55 -8.36 -2.63
N TYR A 29 1.71 -7.36 -2.33
CA TYR A 29 1.85 -6.57 -1.11
C TYR A 29 1.52 -7.37 0.15
N ARG A 30 0.55 -8.30 0.08
CA ARG A 30 0.30 -9.27 1.17
C ARG A 30 1.52 -10.13 1.46
N ALA A 31 2.20 -10.63 0.44
CA ALA A 31 3.46 -11.37 0.61
C ALA A 31 4.59 -10.50 1.21
N CYS A 32 4.52 -9.17 1.04
CA CYS A 32 5.42 -8.23 1.71
C CYS A 32 5.00 -7.88 3.15
N GLY A 33 3.89 -8.41 3.65
CA GLY A 33 3.39 -8.17 5.02
C GLY A 33 2.42 -7.00 5.16
N PHE A 34 1.90 -6.45 4.06
CA PHE A 34 0.79 -5.51 4.11
C PHE A 34 -0.53 -6.25 4.32
N VAL A 35 -1.45 -5.65 5.06
CA VAL A 35 -2.80 -6.16 5.34
C VAL A 35 -3.85 -5.23 4.73
N GLY A 36 -4.98 -5.79 4.32
CA GLY A 36 -6.07 -5.08 3.65
C GLY A 36 -6.78 -5.97 2.65
N ASP A 37 -8.09 -6.06 2.74
CA ASP A 37 -8.92 -6.95 1.92
C ASP A 37 -10.13 -6.26 1.28
N GLU A 38 -10.43 -5.03 1.68
CA GLU A 38 -11.55 -4.28 1.14
C GLU A 38 -11.18 -3.65 -0.21
N VAL A 39 -12.05 -3.84 -1.21
CA VAL A 39 -11.94 -3.11 -2.47
C VAL A 39 -12.52 -1.71 -2.27
N SER A 40 -11.75 -0.71 -2.67
CA SER A 40 -12.13 0.70 -2.69
C SER A 40 -11.97 1.26 -4.11
N THR A 41 -12.38 2.51 -4.31
CA THR A 41 -12.16 3.24 -5.56
C THR A 41 -11.16 4.36 -5.32
N TYR A 42 -9.99 4.27 -5.94
CA TYR A 42 -9.04 5.36 -6.01
C TYR A 42 -9.58 6.47 -6.92
N HIS A 43 -9.55 7.71 -6.44
CA HIS A 43 -9.94 8.90 -7.20
C HIS A 43 -8.69 9.72 -7.55
N SER A 44 -8.30 9.70 -8.82
CA SER A 44 -7.18 10.53 -9.27
C SER A 44 -7.62 12.00 -9.40
N PRO A 45 -6.69 12.97 -9.19
CA PRO A 45 -6.96 14.39 -9.43
C PRO A 45 -7.36 14.72 -10.87
N LYS A 46 -7.12 13.80 -11.82
CA LYS A 46 -7.49 13.92 -13.24
C LYS A 46 -8.87 13.32 -13.56
N GLY A 47 -9.64 12.92 -12.55
CA GLY A 47 -10.99 12.37 -12.71
C GLY A 47 -11.04 10.88 -13.06
N ILE A 48 -9.91 10.17 -12.96
CA ILE A 48 -9.87 8.72 -13.21
C ILE A 48 -10.29 7.99 -11.93
N ARG A 49 -11.13 6.97 -12.08
CA ARG A 49 -11.54 6.07 -11.00
C ARG A 49 -11.00 4.67 -11.26
N LEU A 50 -10.33 4.09 -10.27
CA LEU A 50 -9.74 2.75 -10.37
C LEU A 50 -10.04 1.95 -9.11
N ASP A 51 -10.42 0.70 -9.28
CA ASP A 51 -10.56 -0.21 -8.15
C ASP A 51 -9.18 -0.51 -7.57
N CYS A 52 -9.08 -0.39 -6.25
CA CYS A 52 -7.87 -0.61 -5.49
C CYS A 52 -8.17 -1.36 -4.19
N VAL A 53 -7.12 -1.81 -3.52
CA VAL A 53 -7.19 -2.33 -2.14
C VAL A 53 -6.33 -1.40 -1.29
N PRO A 54 -6.91 -0.59 -0.39
CA PRO A 54 -6.15 0.12 0.62
C PRO A 54 -5.48 -0.89 1.54
N MET A 55 -4.18 -0.71 1.78
CA MET A 55 -3.40 -1.63 2.60
C MET A 55 -2.48 -0.89 3.54
N GLU A 56 -2.19 -1.51 4.68
CA GLU A 56 -1.29 -0.98 5.70
C GLU A 56 -0.27 -2.01 6.16
N LYS A 57 0.89 -1.55 6.65
CA LYS A 57 1.91 -2.39 7.27
C LYS A 57 2.54 -1.66 8.44
N LEU A 58 2.52 -2.30 9.60
CA LEU A 58 3.28 -1.85 10.76
C LEU A 58 4.78 -2.17 10.55
N LEU A 59 5.64 -1.20 10.87
CA LEU A 59 7.09 -1.25 10.64
C LEU A 59 7.88 -1.74 11.87
#